data_AF-A0A2M8DPW7-F1
#
_entry.id   AF-A0A2M8DPW7-F1
#
_cell.length_a   1.000
_cell.length_b   1.000
_cell.length_c   1.000
_cell.angle_alpha   90.00
_cell.angle_beta   90.00
_cell.angle_gamma   90.00
#
_symmetry.space_group_name_H-M   'P 1'
#
loop_
_entity.id
_entity.type
_entity.pdbx_description
1 polymer ?
#
loop_
_entity_poly.entity_id
_entity_poly.type
_entity_poly.pdbx_seq_one_letter_code
_entity_poly.pdbx_strand_id
1 'polypeptide(L)'
;MNDKFVPKINCQFKIRQDIDGFLGFFQGKGVLTFNEVGAFIVKQMTGEKSLREIEQLARDTFPALDNPKNEVLCITEQFRDAGFF
;
A
#
# COMPACT_ATOMS: atom_id res chain seq x y z
N MET A 1 -7.58 -9.68 6.45
CA MET A 1 -8.57 -9.02 5.54
C MET A 1 -9.05 -10.00 4.46
N ASN A 2 -10.19 -9.77 3.77
CA ASN A 2 -10.60 -10.61 2.62
C ASN A 2 -9.99 -10.11 1.29
N ASP A 3 -9.69 -11.01 0.35
CA ASP A 3 -9.05 -10.70 -0.94
C ASP A 3 -9.92 -9.83 -1.88
N LYS A 4 -11.25 -9.86 -1.68
CA LYS A 4 -12.23 -9.00 -2.36
C LYS A 4 -12.34 -7.58 -1.79
N PHE A 5 -11.65 -7.27 -0.69
CA PHE A 5 -11.70 -5.92 -0.10
C PHE A 5 -11.08 -4.90 -1.06
N VAL A 6 -11.72 -3.74 -1.22
CA VAL A 6 -11.28 -2.66 -2.10
C VAL A 6 -10.79 -1.50 -1.22
N PRO A 7 -9.49 -1.41 -0.91
CA PRO A 7 -8.96 -0.38 -0.03
C PRO A 7 -9.02 1.01 -0.67
N LYS A 8 -9.52 1.99 0.08
CA LYS A 8 -9.53 3.41 -0.30
C LYS A 8 -9.04 4.28 0.84
N ILE A 9 -7.83 4.83 0.69
CA ILE A 9 -7.27 5.73 1.71
C ILE A 9 -8.18 6.96 1.89
N ASN A 10 -8.58 7.22 3.13
CA ASN A 10 -9.58 8.22 3.51
C ASN A 10 -9.04 9.64 3.67
N CYS A 11 -7.79 9.90 3.25
CA CYS A 11 -7.17 11.21 3.26
C CYS A 11 -6.41 11.47 1.96
N GLN A 12 -6.15 12.76 1.66
CA GLN A 12 -5.23 13.11 0.59
C GLN A 12 -3.82 12.65 0.97
N PHE A 13 -3.08 12.10 0.01
CA PHE A 13 -1.72 11.67 0.23
C PHE A 13 -0.84 11.83 -1.01
N LYS A 14 0.47 11.88 -0.79
CA LYS A 14 1.48 11.85 -1.85
C LYS A 14 2.68 11.03 -1.39
N ILE A 15 3.16 10.13 -2.24
CA ILE A 15 4.39 9.34 -1.98
C ILE A 15 5.50 9.85 -2.90
N ARG A 16 6.67 10.12 -2.32
CA ARG A 16 7.89 10.54 -3.03
C ARG A 16 9.03 9.59 -2.72
N GLN A 17 9.94 9.41 -3.67
CA GLN A 17 11.20 8.73 -3.45
C GLN A 17 12.15 9.66 -2.66
N ASP A 18 12.90 9.08 -1.74
CA ASP A 18 13.97 9.70 -0.97
C ASP A 18 15.27 8.86 -1.10
N ILE A 19 16.38 9.32 -0.53
CA ILE A 19 17.73 8.73 -0.73
C ILE A 19 17.75 7.21 -0.49
N ASP A 20 17.08 6.74 0.57
CA ASP A 20 17.10 5.33 1.00
C ASP A 20 15.72 4.65 0.96
N GLY A 21 14.71 5.24 0.30
CA GLY A 21 13.37 4.65 0.27
C GLY A 21 12.28 5.61 -0.21
N PHE A 22 11.12 5.55 0.43
CA PHE A 22 9.96 6.34 0.05
C PHE A 22 9.30 7.00 1.27
N LEU A 23 8.88 8.26 1.10
CA LEU A 23 8.12 9.01 2.10
C LEU A 23 6.70 9.25 1.59
N GLY A 24 5.71 8.82 2.37
CA GLY A 24 4.30 9.14 2.17
C GLY A 24 3.83 10.22 3.12
N PHE A 25 3.31 11.31 2.57
CA PHE A 25 2.71 12.41 3.30
C PHE A 25 1.19 12.23 3.29
N PHE A 26 0.57 12.11 4.44
CA PHE A 26 -0.86 11.87 4.60
C PHE A 26 -1.53 13.02 5.36
N GLN A 27 -2.44 13.73 4.70
CA GLN A 27 -3.07 14.93 5.26
C GLN A 27 -3.82 14.60 6.55
N GLY A 28 -3.44 15.25 7.66
CA GLY A 28 -4.03 15.03 8.98
C GLY A 28 -3.61 13.73 9.68
N LYS A 29 -2.73 12.92 9.07
CA LYS A 29 -2.26 11.64 9.64
C LYS A 29 -0.74 11.54 9.78
N GLY A 30 0.02 12.43 9.15
CA GLY A 30 1.47 12.55 9.33
C GLY A 30 2.28 11.98 8.16
N VAL A 31 3.49 11.53 8.45
CA VAL A 31 4.45 11.00 7.46
C VAL A 31 4.77 9.55 7.79
N LEU A 32 4.73 8.68 6.78
CA LEU A 32 5.13 7.28 6.88
C LEU A 32 6.28 7.00 5.91
N THR A 33 7.19 6.13 6.32
CA THR A 33 8.31 5.64 5.51
C THR A 33 7.95 4.27 4.90
N PHE A 34 8.36 4.03 3.67
CA PHE A 34 8.13 2.78 2.95
C PHE A 34 9.39 2.32 2.24
N ASN A 35 9.50 1.00 2.07
CA ASN A 35 10.32 0.44 1.00
C ASN A 35 9.57 0.56 -0.35
N GLU A 36 10.23 0.17 -1.45
CA GLU A 36 9.66 0.29 -2.80
C GLU A 36 8.34 -0.48 -2.97
N VAL A 37 8.31 -1.73 -2.51
CA VAL A 37 7.14 -2.61 -2.60
C VAL A 37 5.95 -2.01 -1.83
N GLY A 38 6.19 -1.54 -0.60
CA GLY A 38 5.15 -0.94 0.21
C GLY A 38 4.64 0.38 -0.37
N ALA A 39 5.53 1.22 -0.89
CA ALA A 39 5.16 2.44 -1.59
C ALA A 39 4.29 2.14 -2.82
N PHE A 40 4.64 1.09 -3.59
CA PHE A 40 3.85 0.65 -4.73
C PHE A 40 2.45 0.18 -4.31
N ILE A 41 2.37 -0.69 -3.31
CA ILE A 41 1.10 -1.26 -2.84
C ILE A 41 0.16 -0.14 -2.35
N VAL A 42 0.66 0.79 -1.51
CA VAL A 42 -0.14 1.90 -0.98
C VAL A 42 -0.65 2.82 -2.09
N LYS A 43 0.14 3.05 -3.16
CA LYS A 43 -0.30 3.84 -4.33
C LYS A 43 -1.49 3.20 -5.06
N GLN A 44 -1.72 1.89 -4.92
CA GLN A 44 -2.86 1.21 -5.55
C GLN A 44 -4.15 1.25 -4.71
N MET A 45 -4.09 1.71 -3.44
CA MET A 45 -5.24 1.77 -2.51
C MET A 45 -6.14 2.98 -2.75
N THR A 46 -6.57 3.15 -4.01
CA THR A 46 -7.36 4.30 -4.48
C THR A 46 -8.87 4.08 -4.39
N GLY A 47 -9.32 2.89 -4.01
CA GLY A 47 -10.73 2.48 -4.07
C GLY A 47 -11.16 1.87 -5.40
N GLU A 48 -10.22 1.60 -6.31
CA GLU A 48 -10.51 1.05 -7.66
C GLU A 48 -10.17 -0.43 -7.79
N LYS A 49 -9.22 -0.94 -6.99
CA LYS A 49 -8.68 -2.30 -7.10
C LYS A 49 -8.90 -3.06 -5.81
N SER A 50 -9.28 -4.32 -5.92
CA SER A 50 -9.33 -5.26 -4.80
C SER A 50 -7.93 -5.67 -4.34
N LEU A 51 -7.81 -6.21 -3.12
CA LEU A 51 -6.53 -6.74 -2.63
C LEU A 51 -5.95 -7.83 -3.54
N ARG A 52 -6.80 -8.64 -4.17
CA ARG A 52 -6.37 -9.63 -5.17
C ARG A 52 -5.76 -8.99 -6.42
N GLU A 53 -6.34 -7.91 -6.91
CA GLU A 53 -5.79 -7.18 -8.07
C GLU A 53 -4.49 -6.47 -7.72
N ILE A 54 -4.39 -5.90 -6.51
CA ILE A 54 -3.16 -5.29 -6.01
C ILE A 54 -2.06 -6.34 -5.82
N GLU A 55 -2.39 -7.53 -5.30
CA GLU A 55 -1.46 -8.68 -5.20
C GLU A 55 -0.89 -9.05 -6.57
N GLN A 56 -1.76 -9.19 -7.58
CA GLN A 56 -1.32 -9.53 -8.93
C GLN A 56 -0.38 -8.46 -9.50
N LEU A 57 -0.74 -7.18 -9.34
CA LEU A 57 0.12 -6.07 -9.77
C LEU A 57 1.47 -6.06 -9.06
N ALA A 58 1.51 -6.35 -7.76
CA ALA A 58 2.74 -6.42 -6.99
C ALA A 58 3.62 -7.59 -7.46
N ARG A 59 3.02 -8.75 -7.74
CA ARG A 59 3.71 -9.92 -8.32
C ARG A 59 4.33 -9.61 -9.68
N ASP A 60 3.57 -8.94 -10.54
CA ASP A 60 4.01 -8.62 -11.91
C ASP A 60 5.10 -7.53 -11.92
N THR A 61 5.02 -6.57 -10.99
CA THR A 61 5.99 -5.46 -10.86
C THR A 61 7.27 -5.91 -10.15
N PHE A 62 7.16 -6.81 -9.17
CA PHE A 62 8.28 -7.30 -8.37
C PHE A 62 8.38 -8.84 -8.44
N PRO A 63 8.95 -9.40 -9.53
CA PRO A 63 9.05 -10.84 -9.71
C PRO A 63 9.89 -11.57 -8.63
N ALA A 64 10.77 -10.84 -7.95
CA ALA A 64 11.59 -11.35 -6.85
C ALA A 64 10.88 -11.29 -5.48
N LEU A 65 9.64 -10.78 -5.42
CA LEU A 65 8.86 -10.73 -4.19
C LEU A 65 8.36 -12.13 -3.84
N ASP A 66 8.90 -12.71 -2.76
CA ASP A 66 8.63 -14.09 -2.34
C ASP A 66 7.14 -14.34 -2.02
N ASN A 67 6.50 -13.42 -1.29
CA ASN A 67 5.10 -13.56 -0.88
C ASN A 67 4.28 -12.26 -1.07
N PRO A 68 3.86 -11.94 -2.31
CA PRO A 68 3.10 -10.72 -2.61
C PRO A 68 1.79 -10.62 -1.83
N LYS A 69 1.14 -11.75 -1.60
CA LYS A 69 -0.14 -11.83 -0.87
C LYS A 69 0.02 -11.38 0.57
N ASN A 70 1.01 -11.92 1.26
CA ASN A 70 1.29 -11.57 2.64
C ASN A 70 1.59 -10.07 2.77
N GLU A 71 2.37 -9.53 1.84
CA GLU A 71 2.79 -8.13 1.89
C GLU A 71 1.63 -7.16 1.67
N VAL A 72 0.74 -7.46 0.72
CA VAL A 72 -0.49 -6.69 0.54
C VAL A 72 -1.36 -6.77 1.80
N LEU A 73 -1.52 -7.95 2.39
CA LEU A 73 -2.34 -8.12 3.61
C LEU A 73 -1.75 -7.39 4.81
N CYS A 74 -0.46 -7.53 5.09
CA CYS A 74 0.22 -6.89 6.21
C CYS A 74 0.13 -5.36 6.12
N ILE A 75 0.41 -4.77 4.95
CA ILE A 75 0.30 -3.32 4.76
C ILE A 75 -1.15 -2.85 4.91
N THR A 76 -2.10 -3.59 4.34
CA THR A 76 -3.53 -3.24 4.47
C THR A 76 -3.98 -3.28 5.93
N GLU A 77 -3.52 -4.26 6.70
CA GLU A 77 -3.86 -4.36 8.13
C GLU A 77 -3.25 -3.23 8.94
N GLN A 78 -1.98 -2.87 8.69
CA GLN A 78 -1.35 -1.70 9.32
C GLN A 78 -2.13 -0.40 9.02
N PHE A 79 -2.57 -0.20 7.77
CA PHE A 79 -3.34 0.98 7.39
C PHE A 79 -4.73 1.00 8.03
N ARG A 80 -5.39 -0.15 8.11
CA ARG A 80 -6.67 -0.28 8.83
C ARG A 80 -6.50 0.07 10.30
N ASP A 81 -5.48 -0.49 10.96
CA ASP A 81 -5.25 -0.30 12.39
C ASP A 81 -4.85 1.15 12.71
N ALA A 82 -4.22 1.86 11.75
CA ALA A 82 -3.96 3.30 11.81
C ALA A 82 -5.12 4.19 11.29
N GLY A 83 -6.29 3.58 11.00
CA GLY A 83 -7.52 4.29 10.63
C GLY A 83 -7.48 5.00 9.28
N PHE A 84 -6.69 4.51 8.31
CA PHE A 84 -6.61 5.06 6.96
C PHE A 84 -7.78 4.64 6.05
N PHE A 85 -8.64 3.75 6.50
CA PHE A 85 -9.88 3.38 5.83
C PHE A 85 -11.06 3.80 6.69
#